data_AF-A0A6I4YX14-F1
#
_entry.id   AF-A0A6I4YX14-F1
#
_cell.length_a   1.000
_cell.length_b   1.000
_cell.length_c   1.000
_cell.angle_alpha   90.00
_cell.angle_beta   90.00
_cell.angle_gamma   90.00
#
_symmetry.space_group_name_H-M   'P 1'
#
loop_
_entity.id
_entity.type
_entity.pdbx_description
1 polymer ?
#
loop_
_entity_poly.entity_id
_entity_poly.type
_entity_poly.pdbx_seq_one_letter_code
_entity_poly.pdbx_strand_id
1 'polypeptide(L)'
;MTTEKGLKAKGHVLLCSGGRYESHANAQVRETIMDGLVACFGEGNVTAVDISSAAASVRTLRPVLVFAMGSYLPESTYFGEVSREAKKIGATTTFWATEDPYEQDAHYQINDDFDVIFSCDRWGHHFYQRDRVFHMPLGACHELHYVPIDEKVERTIDVLFCGVAFSSRKEVARNLMPVLEKLNTRFIGPGWGDMGIGFSDARIEKKQLVELYSRSKIVLNLGRSLHFENKRFMISPSTPGPRTFEAALAGAFQAFHEETYELRRYYAADEIPVFSNRRDFEKLVDEYLHDDQKRIKMARKAQERTEKEHLYVHRIQKIVDHLQKENLLGRPN
;
A
#
# COMPACT_ATOMS: atom_id res chain seq x y z
N MET A 1 -0.64 -26.00 -15.93
CA MET A 1 -1.26 -25.59 -17.21
C MET A 1 -0.78 -24.19 -17.52
N THR A 2 0.09 -24.10 -18.53
CA THR A 2 0.48 -22.92 -19.32
C THR A 2 0.44 -21.54 -18.62
N THR A 3 1.55 -21.16 -18.00
CA THR A 3 1.93 -19.74 -17.88
C THR A 3 2.17 -19.23 -19.29
N GLU A 4 1.20 -18.48 -19.83
CA GLU A 4 1.50 -17.54 -20.91
C GLU A 4 2.63 -16.64 -20.41
N LYS A 5 3.85 -16.86 -20.91
CA LYS A 5 4.90 -15.88 -20.83
C LYS A 5 4.40 -14.68 -21.62
N GLY A 6 3.73 -13.74 -20.95
CA GLY A 6 3.38 -12.44 -21.52
C GLY A 6 4.63 -11.86 -22.18
N LEU A 7 4.48 -11.36 -23.41
CA LEU A 7 5.58 -10.74 -24.11
C LEU A 7 6.19 -9.65 -23.21
N LYS A 8 7.47 -9.79 -22.87
CA LYS A 8 8.17 -8.73 -22.14
C LYS A 8 8.10 -7.44 -22.95
N ALA A 9 7.74 -6.35 -22.28
CA ALA A 9 7.76 -5.02 -22.88
C ALA A 9 9.21 -4.70 -23.32
N LYS A 10 9.36 -3.99 -24.44
CA LYS A 10 10.69 -3.64 -24.97
C LYS A 10 11.05 -2.20 -24.59
N GLY A 11 12.34 -1.97 -24.35
CA GLY A 11 12.91 -0.66 -24.09
C GLY A 11 13.36 -0.48 -22.63
N HIS A 12 14.03 0.64 -22.36
CA HIS A 12 14.55 0.96 -21.04
C HIS A 12 13.50 1.73 -20.21
N VAL A 13 13.41 1.44 -18.92
CA VAL A 13 12.50 2.09 -17.97
C VAL A 13 13.31 2.85 -16.94
N LEU A 14 12.92 4.09 -16.67
CA LEU A 14 13.44 4.87 -15.57
C LEU A 14 12.39 4.91 -14.45
N LEU A 15 12.69 4.33 -13.29
CA LEU A 15 11.92 4.49 -12.06
C LEU A 15 12.49 5.68 -11.28
N CYS A 16 11.66 6.65 -10.93
CA CYS A 16 12.07 7.75 -10.06
C CYS A 16 11.10 7.94 -8.89
N SER A 17 11.68 8.11 -7.69
CA SER A 17 10.94 8.45 -6.48
C SER A 17 11.84 9.26 -5.54
N GLY A 18 11.24 9.77 -4.48
CA GLY A 18 11.98 10.25 -3.31
C GLY A 18 12.43 11.70 -3.43
N GLY A 19 12.29 12.43 -2.33
CA GLY A 19 13.11 13.60 -2.01
C GLY A 19 14.19 13.21 -1.00
N ARG A 20 15.06 14.15 -0.65
CA ARG A 20 16.26 13.99 0.23
C ARG A 20 16.03 13.31 1.60
N TYR A 21 14.78 13.09 2.02
CA TYR A 21 14.38 12.52 3.31
C TYR A 21 13.38 11.35 3.20
N GLU A 22 13.45 10.56 2.12
CA GLU A 22 12.60 9.37 1.96
C GLU A 22 12.72 8.41 3.17
N SER A 23 11.58 7.90 3.64
CA SER A 23 11.57 6.92 4.73
C SER A 23 12.08 5.55 4.26
N HIS A 24 12.70 4.77 5.16
CA HIS A 24 13.13 3.40 4.84
C HIS A 24 11.98 2.49 4.38
N ALA A 25 10.75 2.77 4.83
CA ALA A 25 9.58 2.03 4.36
C ALA A 25 9.27 2.28 2.88
N ASN A 26 9.42 3.52 2.42
CA ASN A 26 9.19 3.91 1.03
C ASN A 26 10.30 3.39 0.11
N ALA A 27 11.55 3.40 0.57
CA ALA A 27 12.69 2.84 -0.18
C ALA A 27 12.48 1.35 -0.52
N GLN A 28 11.99 0.55 0.43
CA GLN A 28 11.69 -0.87 0.20
C GLN A 28 10.50 -1.10 -0.75
N VAL A 29 9.49 -0.23 -0.71
CA VAL A 29 8.38 -0.27 -1.67
C VAL A 29 8.91 0.02 -3.08
N ARG A 30 9.84 0.97 -3.23
CA ARG A 30 10.52 1.24 -4.51
C ARG A 30 11.26 0.01 -5.02
N GLU A 31 12.00 -0.70 -4.17
CA GLU A 31 12.70 -1.95 -4.55
C GLU A 31 11.72 -2.98 -5.10
N THR A 32 10.59 -3.21 -4.42
CA THR A 32 9.60 -4.19 -4.88
C THR A 32 8.94 -3.78 -6.20
N ILE A 33 8.75 -2.47 -6.41
CA ILE A 33 8.25 -1.91 -7.68
C ILE A 33 9.29 -2.10 -8.78
N MET A 34 10.57 -1.90 -8.46
CA MET A 34 11.68 -2.16 -9.38
C MET A 34 11.69 -3.62 -9.82
N ASP A 35 11.51 -4.58 -8.90
CA ASP A 35 11.44 -6.01 -9.25
C ASP A 35 10.27 -6.31 -10.19
N GLY A 36 9.10 -5.71 -9.95
CA GLY A 36 7.95 -5.81 -10.84
C GLY A 36 8.24 -5.27 -12.24
N LEU A 37 8.94 -4.13 -12.33
CA LEU A 37 9.35 -3.55 -13.62
C LEU A 37 10.39 -4.43 -14.31
N VAL A 38 11.35 -4.99 -13.57
CA VAL A 38 12.37 -5.92 -14.09
C VAL A 38 11.72 -7.20 -14.63
N ALA A 39 10.69 -7.71 -13.96
CA ALA A 39 9.91 -8.85 -14.46
C ALA A 39 9.26 -8.53 -15.82
N CYS A 40 8.72 -7.32 -15.98
CA CYS A 40 8.03 -6.86 -17.19
C CYS A 40 8.97 -6.51 -18.36
N PHE A 41 10.10 -5.84 -18.09
CA PHE A 41 11.00 -5.28 -19.11
C PHE A 41 12.33 -6.04 -19.26
N GLY A 42 12.66 -6.91 -18.31
CA GLY A 42 13.91 -7.65 -18.27
C GLY A 42 14.99 -6.98 -17.42
N GLU A 43 15.89 -7.81 -16.91
CA GLU A 43 17.07 -7.38 -16.17
C GLU A 43 17.98 -6.51 -17.06
N GLY A 44 18.55 -5.45 -16.49
CA GLY A 44 19.34 -4.46 -17.23
C GLY A 44 18.53 -3.40 -18.00
N ASN A 45 17.21 -3.56 -18.12
CA ASN A 45 16.33 -2.59 -18.78
C ASN A 45 15.59 -1.65 -17.81
N VAL A 46 15.91 -1.69 -16.51
CA VAL A 46 15.27 -0.85 -15.50
C VAL A 46 16.34 -0.18 -14.67
N THR A 47 16.27 1.15 -14.57
CA THR A 47 17.15 1.96 -13.73
C THR A 47 16.31 2.75 -12.73
N ALA A 48 16.62 2.63 -11.44
CA ALA A 48 16.00 3.42 -10.39
C ALA A 48 16.92 4.58 -9.99
N VAL A 49 16.38 5.79 -9.88
CA VAL A 49 17.12 6.99 -9.49
C VAL A 49 16.31 7.88 -8.55
N ASP A 50 17.01 8.68 -7.75
CA ASP A 50 16.40 9.79 -7.00
C ASP A 50 15.86 10.85 -7.95
N ILE A 51 14.79 11.55 -7.56
CA ILE A 51 14.17 12.58 -8.40
C ILE A 51 15.15 13.65 -8.88
N SER A 52 16.13 14.01 -8.04
CA SER A 52 17.14 15.04 -8.36
C SER A 52 18.03 14.69 -9.54
N SER A 53 18.17 13.38 -9.83
CA SER A 53 19.02 12.87 -10.92
C SER A 53 18.20 12.33 -12.09
N ALA A 54 16.87 12.33 -11.98
CA ALA A 54 15.98 11.74 -12.97
C ALA A 54 16.06 12.45 -14.33
N ALA A 55 16.03 13.79 -14.37
CA ALA A 55 16.09 14.53 -15.64
C ALA A 55 17.41 14.28 -16.41
N ALA A 56 18.55 14.23 -15.72
CA ALA A 56 19.83 13.88 -16.33
C ALA A 56 19.83 12.43 -16.83
N SER A 57 19.25 11.51 -16.06
CA SER A 57 19.14 10.10 -16.43
C SER A 57 18.26 9.88 -17.67
N VAL A 58 17.15 10.63 -17.80
CA VAL A 58 16.31 10.61 -19.01
C VAL A 58 17.12 11.00 -20.25
N ARG A 59 17.95 12.05 -20.17
CA ARG A 59 18.79 12.51 -21.28
C ARG A 59 19.79 11.45 -21.75
N THR A 60 20.39 10.73 -20.79
CA THR A 60 21.42 9.71 -21.06
C THR A 60 20.83 8.38 -21.49
N LEU A 61 19.88 7.85 -20.72
CA LEU A 61 19.36 6.49 -20.88
C LEU A 61 18.28 6.39 -21.97
N ARG A 62 17.67 7.52 -22.34
CA ARG A 62 16.58 7.62 -23.31
C ARG A 62 15.49 6.54 -23.11
N PRO A 63 14.88 6.46 -21.91
CA PRO A 63 13.90 5.43 -21.60
C PRO A 63 12.66 5.52 -22.49
N VAL A 64 11.96 4.41 -22.68
CA VAL A 64 10.62 4.37 -23.31
C VAL A 64 9.52 4.73 -22.31
N LEU A 65 9.78 4.51 -21.02
CA LEU A 65 8.88 4.76 -19.90
C LEU A 65 9.62 5.45 -18.76
N VAL A 66 9.09 6.57 -18.30
CA VAL A 66 9.44 7.17 -17.01
C VAL A 66 8.31 6.87 -16.03
N PHE A 67 8.63 6.10 -15.00
CA PHE A 67 7.72 5.70 -13.94
C PHE A 67 8.06 6.46 -12.66
N ALA A 68 7.26 7.48 -12.36
CA ALA A 68 7.35 8.22 -11.11
C ALA A 68 6.38 7.65 -10.07
N MET A 69 6.72 7.77 -8.79
CA MET A 69 5.83 7.34 -7.72
C MET A 69 6.05 8.11 -6.42
N GLY A 70 5.04 8.08 -5.57
CA GLY A 70 5.14 8.50 -4.17
C GLY A 70 4.18 9.63 -3.82
N SER A 71 4.58 10.39 -2.80
CA SER A 71 4.00 11.68 -2.47
C SER A 71 4.45 12.72 -3.50
N TYR A 72 3.56 13.66 -3.81
CA TYR A 72 3.90 14.88 -4.54
C TYR A 72 4.09 16.06 -3.58
N LEU A 73 4.35 15.77 -2.30
CA LEU A 73 4.76 16.71 -1.26
C LEU A 73 6.12 16.29 -0.66
N PRO A 74 6.91 17.23 -0.12
CA PRO A 74 6.72 18.69 -0.18
C PRO A 74 6.86 19.25 -1.61
N GLU A 75 6.38 20.48 -1.86
CA GLU A 75 6.44 21.15 -3.18
C GLU A 75 7.85 21.26 -3.77
N SER A 76 8.89 21.11 -2.95
CA SER A 76 10.28 21.02 -3.42
C SER A 76 10.56 19.76 -4.26
N THR A 77 9.65 18.78 -4.26
CA THR A 77 9.72 17.58 -5.09
C THR A 77 9.16 17.91 -6.48
N TYR A 78 10.03 18.40 -7.38
CA TYR A 78 9.60 18.91 -8.67
C TYR A 78 9.80 17.90 -9.81
N PHE A 79 8.69 17.37 -10.33
CA PHE A 79 8.70 16.40 -11.46
C PHE A 79 8.72 17.08 -12.84
N GLY A 80 8.48 18.38 -12.92
CA GLY A 80 8.32 19.08 -14.20
C GLY A 80 9.55 19.05 -15.09
N GLU A 81 10.78 19.06 -14.55
CA GLU A 81 11.98 18.89 -15.39
C GLU A 81 12.06 17.48 -15.98
N VAL A 82 11.75 16.46 -15.19
CA VAL A 82 11.73 15.06 -15.64
C VAL A 82 10.71 14.88 -16.77
N SER A 83 9.49 15.39 -16.56
CA SER A 83 8.41 15.42 -17.56
C SER A 83 8.86 16.08 -18.87
N ARG A 84 9.50 17.26 -18.80
CA ARG A 84 10.00 17.96 -19.99
C ARG A 84 11.07 17.17 -20.74
N GLU A 85 12.05 16.60 -20.05
CA GLU A 85 13.09 15.79 -20.70
C GLU A 85 12.53 14.50 -21.32
N ALA A 86 11.54 13.87 -20.65
CA ALA A 86 10.87 12.68 -21.16
C ALA A 86 10.09 12.98 -22.45
N LYS A 87 9.35 14.10 -22.48
CA LYS A 87 8.61 14.56 -23.67
C LYS A 87 9.53 14.81 -24.87
N LYS A 88 10.73 15.36 -24.67
CA LYS A 88 11.71 15.60 -25.76
C LYS A 88 12.15 14.33 -26.50
N ILE A 89 12.14 13.19 -25.81
CA ILE A 89 12.58 11.91 -26.39
C ILE A 89 11.40 11.01 -26.79
N GLY A 90 10.16 11.45 -26.56
CA GLY A 90 8.96 10.67 -26.83
C GLY A 90 8.67 9.56 -25.80
N ALA A 91 9.29 9.64 -24.61
CA ALA A 91 9.04 8.69 -23.54
C ALA A 91 7.66 8.91 -22.93
N THR A 92 6.97 7.82 -22.61
CA THR A 92 5.71 7.90 -21.86
C THR A 92 6.00 8.16 -20.39
N THR A 93 5.24 9.07 -19.78
CA THR A 93 5.40 9.42 -18.37
C THR A 93 4.20 8.93 -17.54
N THR A 94 4.49 8.26 -16.43
CA THR A 94 3.46 7.77 -15.49
C THR A 94 3.77 8.22 -14.07
N PHE A 95 2.73 8.49 -13.28
CA PHE A 95 2.87 8.78 -11.85
C PHE A 95 1.95 7.88 -11.03
N TRP A 96 2.51 7.14 -10.07
CA TRP A 96 1.71 6.40 -9.07
C TRP A 96 1.62 7.20 -7.77
N ALA A 97 0.47 7.88 -7.58
CA ALA A 97 0.14 8.64 -6.39
C ALA A 97 -0.20 7.71 -5.22
N THR A 98 0.77 7.48 -4.34
CA THR A 98 0.65 6.51 -3.24
C THR A 98 0.03 7.09 -1.98
N GLU A 99 -0.10 8.42 -1.91
CA GLU A 99 -0.70 9.14 -0.78
C GLU A 99 -2.11 9.69 -1.10
N ASP A 100 -2.70 9.33 -2.24
CA ASP A 100 -4.11 9.66 -2.48
C ASP A 100 -5.02 8.92 -1.46
N PRO A 101 -6.15 9.51 -1.04
CA PRO A 101 -6.62 10.85 -1.36
C PRO A 101 -6.11 11.90 -0.34
N TYR A 102 -5.13 11.58 0.51
CA TYR A 102 -4.68 12.46 1.60
C TYR A 102 -4.03 13.76 1.11
N GLU A 103 -3.45 13.71 -0.08
CA GLU A 103 -2.78 14.83 -0.74
C GLU A 103 -3.59 15.41 -1.91
N GLN A 104 -4.83 14.94 -2.14
CA GLN A 104 -5.59 15.20 -3.38
C GLN A 104 -5.58 16.67 -3.84
N ASP A 105 -5.71 17.66 -2.97
CA ASP A 105 -5.75 19.08 -3.36
C ASP A 105 -4.43 19.55 -3.99
N ALA A 106 -3.32 18.88 -3.69
CA ALA A 106 -1.99 19.16 -4.25
C ALA A 106 -1.70 18.45 -5.58
N HIS A 107 -2.66 17.71 -6.16
CA HIS A 107 -2.47 16.99 -7.43
C HIS A 107 -2.08 17.89 -8.61
N TYR A 108 -2.33 19.21 -8.54
CA TYR A 108 -1.90 20.17 -9.57
C TYR A 108 -0.39 20.12 -9.86
N GLN A 109 0.41 19.64 -8.90
CA GLN A 109 1.86 19.48 -9.06
C GLN A 109 2.26 18.39 -10.05
N ILE A 110 1.37 17.41 -10.30
CA ILE A 110 1.61 16.30 -11.22
C ILE A 110 0.63 16.29 -12.40
N ASN A 111 -0.44 17.09 -12.32
CA ASN A 111 -1.59 17.01 -13.20
C ASN A 111 -1.27 17.24 -14.68
N ASP A 112 -0.26 18.04 -15.03
CA ASP A 112 0.08 18.33 -16.44
C ASP A 112 1.46 17.74 -16.86
N ASP A 113 2.13 17.09 -15.91
CA ASP A 113 3.47 16.56 -16.10
C ASP A 113 3.51 15.10 -16.56
N PHE A 114 2.46 14.34 -16.26
CA PHE A 114 2.42 12.91 -16.55
C PHE A 114 1.33 12.55 -17.59
N ASP A 115 1.63 11.64 -18.51
CA ASP A 115 0.65 11.13 -19.49
C ASP A 115 -0.46 10.30 -18.80
N VAL A 116 -0.09 9.57 -17.74
CA VAL A 116 -1.00 8.71 -16.97
C VAL A 116 -0.76 8.87 -15.48
N ILE A 117 -1.84 8.96 -14.71
CA ILE A 117 -1.79 8.93 -13.24
C ILE A 117 -2.47 7.66 -12.75
N PHE A 118 -1.79 6.95 -11.86
CA PHE A 118 -2.36 5.87 -11.07
C PHE A 118 -2.58 6.37 -9.65
N SER A 119 -3.83 6.46 -9.22
CA SER A 119 -4.18 6.80 -7.84
C SER A 119 -4.29 5.53 -7.01
N CYS A 120 -3.71 5.52 -5.80
CA CYS A 120 -3.86 4.37 -4.90
C CYS A 120 -5.26 4.25 -4.27
N ASP A 121 -6.12 5.25 -4.44
CA ASP A 121 -7.46 5.28 -3.88
C ASP A 121 -8.54 5.27 -4.96
N ARG A 122 -9.52 4.37 -4.81
CA ARG A 122 -10.62 4.20 -5.74
C ARG A 122 -11.58 5.37 -5.75
N TRP A 123 -11.79 6.07 -4.64
CA TRP A 123 -12.66 7.23 -4.65
C TRP A 123 -11.89 8.46 -5.12
N GLY A 124 -10.65 8.64 -4.65
CA GLY A 124 -9.75 9.74 -5.00
C GLY A 124 -9.53 9.90 -6.50
N HIS A 125 -9.36 8.80 -7.25
CA HIS A 125 -9.12 8.91 -8.71
C HIS A 125 -10.25 9.61 -9.48
N HIS A 126 -11.49 9.62 -8.96
CA HIS A 126 -12.62 10.33 -9.60
C HIS A 126 -12.56 11.86 -9.46
N PHE A 127 -11.68 12.39 -8.61
CA PHE A 127 -11.55 13.83 -8.34
C PHE A 127 -10.49 14.51 -9.20
N TYR A 128 -9.82 13.78 -10.08
CA TYR A 128 -8.95 14.35 -11.09
C TYR A 128 -9.78 14.90 -12.25
N GLN A 129 -9.51 16.15 -12.64
CA GLN A 129 -10.21 16.82 -13.75
C GLN A 129 -9.48 16.62 -15.09
N ARG A 130 -9.07 15.38 -15.38
CA ARG A 130 -8.33 15.02 -16.59
C ARG A 130 -8.55 13.56 -16.97
N ASP A 131 -8.21 13.25 -18.22
CA ASP A 131 -8.21 11.88 -18.71
C ASP A 131 -7.00 11.08 -18.21
N ARG A 132 -7.08 9.75 -18.37
CA ARG A 132 -6.01 8.78 -18.06
C ARG A 132 -5.57 8.80 -16.60
N VAL A 133 -6.57 8.84 -15.73
CA VAL A 133 -6.38 8.61 -14.30
C VAL A 133 -7.06 7.30 -13.92
N PHE A 134 -6.31 6.39 -13.33
CA PHE A 134 -6.77 5.04 -13.04
C PHE A 134 -6.50 4.67 -11.60
N HIS A 135 -7.42 3.91 -11.00
CA HIS A 135 -7.19 3.35 -9.68
C HIS A 135 -6.23 2.16 -9.75
N MET A 136 -5.14 2.23 -9.00
CA MET A 136 -4.19 1.13 -8.77
C MET A 136 -3.83 1.03 -7.28
N PRO A 137 -4.41 0.08 -6.53
CA PRO A 137 -4.19 -0.05 -5.10
C PRO A 137 -2.76 -0.51 -4.82
N LEU A 138 -2.25 -0.19 -3.64
CA LEU A 138 -0.98 -0.73 -3.18
C LEU A 138 -1.05 -2.26 -2.99
N GLY A 139 0.07 -2.86 -2.59
CA GLY A 139 0.19 -4.30 -2.41
C GLY A 139 1.16 -4.68 -1.30
N ALA A 140 1.49 -5.96 -1.23
CA ALA A 140 2.53 -6.49 -0.37
C ALA A 140 3.81 -6.82 -1.15
N CYS A 141 4.94 -6.86 -0.45
CA CYS A 141 6.19 -7.42 -0.94
C CYS A 141 6.39 -8.83 -0.34
N HIS A 142 6.64 -9.81 -1.19
CA HIS A 142 6.82 -11.20 -0.76
C HIS A 142 8.06 -11.36 0.12
N GLU A 143 9.21 -10.85 -0.34
CA GLU A 143 10.48 -10.97 0.38
C GLU A 143 10.46 -10.32 1.77
N LEU A 144 9.66 -9.26 1.95
CA LEU A 144 9.62 -8.50 3.19
C LEU A 144 8.52 -8.97 4.15
N HIS A 145 7.41 -9.49 3.64
CA HIS A 145 6.22 -9.73 4.45
C HIS A 145 5.78 -11.20 4.51
N TYR A 146 6.23 -12.06 3.59
CA TYR A 146 5.82 -13.46 3.61
C TYR A 146 6.40 -14.19 4.83
N VAL A 147 5.53 -14.84 5.58
CA VAL A 147 5.89 -15.72 6.69
C VAL A 147 5.03 -16.97 6.67
N PRO A 148 5.60 -18.18 6.64
CA PRO A 148 4.80 -19.39 6.72
C PRO A 148 4.05 -19.44 8.06
N ILE A 149 2.76 -19.78 8.02
CA ILE A 149 1.96 -19.91 9.25
C ILE A 149 2.45 -21.14 10.02
N ASP A 150 3.11 -20.91 11.15
CA ASP A 150 3.46 -21.94 12.12
C ASP A 150 2.36 -22.07 13.19
N GLU A 151 1.72 -23.24 13.23
CA GLU A 151 0.67 -23.55 14.20
C GLU A 151 1.24 -23.79 15.60
N LYS A 152 2.55 -24.03 15.74
CA LYS A 152 3.24 -24.27 17.02
C LYS A 152 3.62 -22.98 17.75
N VAL A 153 3.61 -21.84 17.06
CA VAL A 153 3.94 -20.55 17.67
C VAL A 153 2.84 -20.16 18.65
N GLU A 154 3.23 -19.94 19.91
CA GLU A 154 2.33 -19.46 20.94
C GLU A 154 1.93 -18.00 20.68
N ARG A 155 0.62 -17.75 20.58
CA ARG A 155 0.06 -16.41 20.37
C ARG A 155 -0.30 -15.79 21.71
N THR A 156 0.67 -15.09 22.30
CA THR A 156 0.53 -14.47 23.62
C THR A 156 -0.25 -13.15 23.60
N ILE A 157 -0.37 -12.47 22.45
CA ILE A 157 -1.06 -11.18 22.33
C ILE A 157 -2.49 -11.44 21.84
N ASP A 158 -3.50 -11.00 22.60
CA ASP A 158 -4.90 -11.21 22.21
C ASP A 158 -5.28 -10.28 21.07
N VAL A 159 -4.96 -9.00 21.19
CA VAL A 159 -5.29 -7.97 20.21
C VAL A 159 -4.08 -7.08 19.95
N LEU A 160 -3.69 -6.93 18.69
CA LEU A 160 -2.59 -6.08 18.25
C LEU A 160 -3.08 -4.99 17.31
N PHE A 161 -2.59 -3.78 17.51
CA PHE A 161 -2.59 -2.71 16.51
C PHE A 161 -1.20 -2.07 16.42
N CYS A 162 -0.73 -1.79 15.21
CA CYS A 162 0.56 -1.13 14.97
C CYS A 162 0.43 0.01 13.96
N GLY A 163 0.57 1.25 14.42
CA GLY A 163 0.48 2.45 13.60
C GLY A 163 0.38 3.72 14.43
N VAL A 164 0.51 4.88 13.79
CA VAL A 164 0.37 6.18 14.45
C VAL A 164 -1.05 6.36 15.00
N ALA A 165 -1.15 6.93 16.20
CA ALA A 165 -2.37 7.18 16.95
C ALA A 165 -3.12 8.43 16.44
N PHE A 166 -3.52 8.42 15.18
CA PHE A 166 -4.37 9.47 14.63
C PHE A 166 -5.70 9.58 15.40
N SER A 167 -6.30 10.77 15.43
CA SER A 167 -7.52 11.05 16.21
C SER A 167 -8.64 10.04 15.93
N SER A 168 -8.85 9.69 14.65
CA SER A 168 -9.81 8.67 14.20
C SER A 168 -9.52 7.28 14.80
N ARG A 169 -8.26 6.87 14.87
CA ARG A 169 -7.86 5.59 15.50
C ARG A 169 -8.01 5.62 17.01
N LYS A 170 -7.69 6.74 17.66
CA LYS A 170 -7.90 6.91 19.10
C LYS A 170 -9.39 6.82 19.45
N GLU A 171 -10.26 7.38 18.61
CA GLU A 171 -11.72 7.27 18.78
C GLU A 171 -12.18 5.81 18.72
N VAL A 172 -11.77 5.06 17.68
CA VAL A 172 -12.07 3.62 17.60
C VAL A 172 -11.55 2.89 18.83
N ALA A 173 -10.28 3.10 19.22
CA ALA A 173 -9.70 2.45 20.39
C ALA A 173 -10.46 2.77 21.69
N ARG A 174 -10.89 4.02 21.90
CA ARG A 174 -11.72 4.40 23.07
C ARG A 174 -13.07 3.70 23.05
N ASN A 175 -13.72 3.59 21.89
CA ASN A 175 -15.00 2.89 21.75
C ASN A 175 -14.87 1.39 22.03
N LEU A 176 -13.73 0.78 21.70
CA LEU A 176 -13.43 -0.63 21.97
C LEU A 176 -12.88 -0.89 23.38
N MET A 177 -12.50 0.14 24.13
CA MET A 177 -11.82 0.03 25.42
C MET A 177 -12.51 -0.90 26.44
N PRO A 178 -13.85 -0.90 26.58
CA PRO A 178 -14.55 -1.83 27.50
C PRO A 178 -14.31 -3.33 27.23
N VAL A 179 -13.84 -3.65 26.02
CA VAL A 179 -13.42 -4.99 25.60
C VAL A 179 -11.91 -5.13 25.74
N LEU A 180 -11.14 -4.16 25.22
CA LEU A 180 -9.68 -4.22 25.15
C LEU A 180 -8.99 -4.32 26.52
N GLU A 181 -9.53 -3.66 27.56
CA GLU A 181 -8.97 -3.69 28.92
C GLU A 181 -9.03 -5.08 29.58
N LYS A 182 -9.87 -5.98 29.06
CA LYS A 182 -10.02 -7.36 29.55
C LYS A 182 -9.09 -8.34 28.84
N LEU A 183 -8.35 -7.88 27.83
CA LEU A 183 -7.52 -8.70 26.95
C LEU A 183 -6.05 -8.29 27.07
N ASN A 184 -5.13 -9.19 26.71
CA ASN A 184 -3.73 -8.83 26.52
C ASN A 184 -3.54 -8.02 25.23
N THR A 185 -3.88 -6.74 25.32
CA THR A 185 -3.90 -5.80 24.20
C THR A 185 -2.54 -5.13 24.00
N ARG A 186 -2.12 -4.95 22.74
CA ARG A 186 -0.94 -4.17 22.34
C ARG A 186 -1.24 -3.18 21.23
N PHE A 187 -1.18 -1.90 21.53
CA PHE A 187 -1.25 -0.80 20.57
C PHE A 187 0.10 -0.09 20.55
N ILE A 188 0.78 -0.15 19.41
CA ILE A 188 2.18 0.29 19.29
C ILE A 188 2.33 1.32 18.18
N GLY A 189 2.93 2.45 18.51
CA GLY A 189 3.27 3.51 17.57
C GLY A 189 3.15 4.91 18.17
N PRO A 190 3.63 5.94 17.49
CA PRO A 190 3.61 7.30 18.02
C PRO A 190 2.20 7.79 18.40
N GLY A 191 2.05 8.29 19.63
CA GLY A 191 0.87 8.95 20.17
C GLY A 191 -0.07 8.06 20.99
N TRP A 192 0.27 6.80 21.24
CA TRP A 192 -0.52 5.86 22.04
C TRP A 192 -0.23 5.91 23.54
N GLY A 193 0.93 6.41 23.98
CA GLY A 193 1.44 6.28 25.35
C GLY A 193 0.49 6.71 26.47
N ASP A 194 -0.35 7.71 26.21
CA ASP A 194 -1.29 8.26 27.21
C ASP A 194 -2.58 7.43 27.39
N MET A 195 -2.74 6.30 26.69
CA MET A 195 -3.95 5.47 26.75
C MET A 195 -3.89 4.34 27.79
N GLY A 196 -2.78 4.20 28.52
CA GLY A 196 -2.66 3.28 29.63
C GLY A 196 -2.00 1.93 29.27
N ILE A 197 -2.29 0.91 30.07
CA ILE A 197 -1.64 -0.41 29.95
C ILE A 197 -1.96 -1.04 28.58
N GLY A 198 -0.94 -1.57 27.91
CA GLY A 198 -1.06 -2.15 26.57
C GLY A 198 -0.85 -1.16 25.43
N PHE A 199 -0.70 0.14 25.73
CA PHE A 199 -0.44 1.18 24.74
C PHE A 199 1.00 1.70 24.85
N SER A 200 1.67 1.93 23.72
CA SER A 200 3.08 2.32 23.69
C SER A 200 3.42 3.24 22.52
N ASP A 201 4.23 4.27 22.79
CA ASP A 201 4.81 5.17 21.78
C ASP A 201 6.01 4.58 21.04
N ALA A 202 6.35 3.31 21.28
CA ALA A 202 7.48 2.67 20.66
C ALA A 202 7.39 2.69 19.13
N ARG A 203 8.53 2.94 18.48
CA ARG A 203 8.70 2.74 17.04
C ARG A 203 9.24 1.33 16.83
N ILE A 204 8.53 0.55 16.04
CA ILE A 204 8.90 -0.82 15.71
C ILE A 204 9.42 -0.90 14.28
N GLU A 205 10.46 -1.68 14.10
CA GLU A 205 10.99 -2.02 12.79
C GLU A 205 10.07 -3.04 12.08
N LYS A 206 10.19 -3.15 10.76
CA LYS A 206 9.35 -4.07 9.97
C LYS A 206 9.49 -5.53 10.41
N LYS A 207 10.70 -6.00 10.71
CA LYS A 207 10.93 -7.37 11.21
C LYS A 207 10.21 -7.62 12.54
N GLN A 208 10.27 -6.65 13.45
CA GLN A 208 9.57 -6.73 14.74
C GLN A 208 8.05 -6.74 14.55
N LEU A 209 7.53 -5.96 13.60
CA LEU A 209 6.11 -5.98 13.27
C LEU A 209 5.64 -7.35 12.79
N VAL A 210 6.41 -7.98 11.90
CA VAL A 210 6.11 -9.33 11.40
C VAL A 210 6.15 -10.37 12.53
N GLU A 211 7.12 -10.26 13.44
CA GLU A 211 7.15 -11.10 14.65
C GLU A 211 5.90 -10.87 15.52
N LEU A 212 5.50 -9.62 15.74
CA LEU A 212 4.30 -9.29 16.51
C LEU A 212 3.04 -9.89 15.88
N TYR A 213 2.92 -9.90 14.55
CA TYR A 213 1.82 -10.58 13.86
C TYR A 213 1.77 -12.07 14.19
N SER A 214 2.92 -12.76 14.13
CA SER A 214 2.98 -14.20 14.43
C SER A 214 2.56 -14.55 15.87
N ARG A 215 2.75 -13.60 16.80
CA ARG A 215 2.42 -13.74 18.23
C ARG A 215 1.04 -13.22 18.60
N SER A 216 0.27 -12.72 17.63
CA SER A 216 -1.04 -12.10 17.86
C SER A 216 -2.18 -13.00 17.43
N LYS A 217 -3.23 -13.04 18.25
CA LYS A 217 -4.48 -13.75 17.92
C LYS A 217 -5.32 -12.93 16.95
N ILE A 218 -5.51 -11.64 17.21
CA ILE A 218 -6.28 -10.73 16.35
C ILE A 218 -5.44 -9.49 16.03
N VAL A 219 -5.19 -9.23 14.75
CA VAL A 219 -4.55 -8.00 14.29
C VAL A 219 -5.62 -7.03 13.80
N LEU A 220 -5.76 -5.90 14.47
CA LEU A 220 -6.67 -4.85 14.05
C LEU A 220 -6.12 -4.12 12.82
N ASN A 221 -6.96 -3.98 11.82
CA ASN A 221 -6.70 -3.13 10.68
C ASN A 221 -7.60 -1.90 10.76
N LEU A 222 -7.00 -0.78 11.15
CA LEU A 222 -7.70 0.49 11.32
C LEU A 222 -7.26 1.46 10.21
N GLY A 223 -8.26 1.98 9.49
CA GLY A 223 -8.10 3.10 8.59
C GLY A 223 -7.48 4.32 9.28
N ARG A 224 -7.10 5.30 8.48
CA ARG A 224 -6.74 6.63 8.99
C ARG A 224 -7.64 7.63 8.28
N SER A 225 -8.43 8.37 9.05
CA SER A 225 -9.04 9.60 8.53
C SER A 225 -8.06 10.74 8.79
N LEU A 226 -7.50 11.29 7.71
CA LEU A 226 -6.53 12.38 7.70
C LEU A 226 -6.81 13.28 6.49
N HIS A 227 -6.62 14.58 6.67
CA HIS A 227 -6.75 15.58 5.61
C HIS A 227 -5.50 16.48 5.58
N PHE A 228 -4.38 15.97 5.06
CA PHE A 228 -3.14 16.76 4.97
C PHE A 228 -3.32 17.88 3.93
N GLU A 229 -3.59 17.48 2.69
CA GLU A 229 -3.99 18.35 1.57
C GLU A 229 -5.20 17.73 0.87
N ASN A 230 -6.29 17.55 1.64
CA ASN A 230 -7.57 17.02 1.17
C ASN A 230 -8.71 17.73 1.92
N LYS A 231 -8.75 19.05 1.77
CA LYS A 231 -9.63 19.97 2.48
C LYS A 231 -10.78 20.43 1.59
N ARG A 232 -10.58 20.48 0.27
CA ARG A 232 -11.60 20.96 -0.69
C ARG A 232 -12.81 20.04 -0.75
N PHE A 233 -12.58 18.74 -0.88
CA PHE A 233 -13.63 17.73 -1.03
C PHE A 233 -13.74 16.77 0.15
N MET A 234 -12.78 16.80 1.08
CA MET A 234 -12.72 15.92 2.26
C MET A 234 -12.97 14.45 1.88
N ILE A 235 -12.31 14.00 0.83
CA ILE A 235 -12.50 12.68 0.24
C ILE A 235 -12.15 11.63 1.30
N SER A 236 -13.13 10.80 1.65
CA SER A 236 -12.87 9.68 2.56
C SER A 236 -12.03 8.63 1.83
N PRO A 237 -10.90 8.17 2.42
CA PRO A 237 -10.14 7.06 1.85
C PRO A 237 -11.02 5.82 1.81
N SER A 238 -11.03 5.18 0.64
CA SER A 238 -11.89 4.03 0.34
C SER A 238 -11.09 2.74 0.26
N THR A 239 -9.88 2.82 -0.28
CA THR A 239 -9.08 1.64 -0.58
C THR A 239 -8.31 1.17 0.65
N PRO A 240 -8.29 -0.16 0.95
CA PRO A 240 -7.52 -0.68 2.06
C PRO A 240 -6.04 -0.30 1.93
N GLY A 241 -5.49 0.23 3.02
CA GLY A 241 -4.06 0.59 3.07
C GLY A 241 -3.15 -0.64 2.90
N PRO A 242 -1.85 -0.41 2.60
CA PRO A 242 -0.90 -1.48 2.28
C PRO A 242 -0.84 -2.52 3.41
N ARG A 243 -0.97 -2.07 4.67
CA ARG A 243 -1.00 -2.92 5.87
C ARG A 243 -1.94 -4.11 5.81
N THR A 244 -3.05 -3.97 5.09
CA THR A 244 -4.03 -5.05 4.87
C THR A 244 -3.42 -6.21 4.13
N PHE A 245 -2.66 -5.91 3.07
CA PHE A 245 -1.96 -6.90 2.27
C PHE A 245 -0.71 -7.40 2.99
N GLU A 246 0.03 -6.52 3.66
CA GLU A 246 1.23 -6.89 4.43
C GLU A 246 0.91 -7.90 5.54
N ALA A 247 -0.11 -7.62 6.36
CA ALA A 247 -0.50 -8.50 7.46
C ALA A 247 -1.09 -9.82 6.95
N ALA A 248 -1.85 -9.80 5.84
CA ALA A 248 -2.34 -11.01 5.22
C ALA A 248 -1.19 -11.88 4.71
N LEU A 249 -0.20 -11.30 4.02
CA LEU A 249 0.96 -12.06 3.53
C LEU A 249 1.83 -12.60 4.66
N ALA A 250 1.85 -11.92 5.81
CA ALA A 250 2.51 -12.39 7.03
C ALA A 250 1.73 -13.49 7.78
N GLY A 251 0.59 -13.95 7.25
CA GLY A 251 -0.20 -15.01 7.87
C GLY A 251 -0.95 -14.57 9.14
N ALA A 252 -1.21 -13.27 9.29
CA ALA A 252 -1.96 -12.75 10.42
C ALA A 252 -3.47 -12.93 10.24
N PHE A 253 -4.16 -13.36 11.31
CA PHE A 253 -5.61 -13.21 11.38
C PHE A 253 -5.95 -11.74 11.64
N GLN A 254 -6.72 -11.14 10.74
CA GLN A 254 -7.06 -9.72 10.80
C GLN A 254 -8.51 -9.51 11.21
N ALA A 255 -8.80 -8.40 11.88
CA ALA A 255 -10.14 -7.84 11.99
C ALA A 255 -10.11 -6.43 11.41
N PHE A 256 -10.86 -6.20 10.32
CA PHE A 256 -10.82 -4.94 9.59
C PHE A 256 -11.93 -4.00 10.05
N HIS A 257 -11.58 -2.77 10.42
CA HIS A 257 -12.56 -1.74 10.73
C HIS A 257 -13.20 -1.22 9.44
N GLU A 258 -14.45 -1.60 9.17
CA GLU A 258 -15.13 -1.29 7.92
C GLU A 258 -15.77 0.10 7.99
N GLU A 259 -15.08 1.08 7.39
CA GLU A 259 -15.59 2.42 7.10
C GLU A 259 -16.21 2.50 5.69
N THR A 260 -15.75 1.65 4.77
CA THR A 260 -16.28 1.51 3.41
C THR A 260 -16.35 0.04 3.02
N TYR A 261 -17.24 -0.31 2.09
CA TYR A 261 -17.38 -1.69 1.60
C TYR A 261 -16.27 -2.14 0.63
N GLU A 262 -15.20 -1.36 0.42
CA GLU A 262 -14.22 -1.67 -0.63
C GLU A 262 -13.36 -2.91 -0.33
N LEU A 263 -13.19 -3.28 0.95
CA LEU A 263 -12.44 -4.49 1.33
C LEU A 263 -12.91 -5.73 0.58
N ARG A 264 -14.22 -5.84 0.32
CA ARG A 264 -14.84 -6.98 -0.37
C ARG A 264 -14.44 -7.13 -1.85
N ARG A 265 -13.76 -6.14 -2.42
CA ARG A 265 -13.12 -6.25 -3.74
C ARG A 265 -11.77 -6.99 -3.70
N TYR A 266 -11.19 -7.14 -2.51
CA TYR A 266 -9.88 -7.74 -2.29
C TYR A 266 -10.01 -9.07 -1.55
N TYR A 267 -10.78 -9.06 -0.46
CA TYR A 267 -10.93 -10.21 0.43
C TYR A 267 -12.39 -10.54 0.73
N ALA A 268 -12.73 -11.82 0.66
CA ALA A 268 -13.99 -12.39 1.07
C ALA A 268 -14.17 -12.33 2.60
N ALA A 269 -15.40 -12.52 3.07
CA ALA A 269 -15.74 -12.49 4.49
C ALA A 269 -15.07 -13.61 5.30
N ASP A 270 -14.80 -14.75 4.66
CA ASP A 270 -14.10 -15.89 5.24
C ASP A 270 -12.56 -15.82 5.09
N GLU A 271 -12.05 -14.70 4.57
CA GLU A 271 -10.62 -14.36 4.52
C GLU A 271 -10.31 -13.26 5.54
N ILE A 272 -11.02 -12.13 5.47
CA ILE A 272 -10.89 -11.02 6.42
C ILE A 272 -12.29 -10.61 6.92
N PRO A 273 -12.61 -10.86 8.20
CA PRO A 273 -13.82 -10.40 8.84
C PRO A 273 -13.75 -8.89 9.12
N VAL A 274 -14.92 -8.28 9.26
CA VAL A 274 -15.07 -6.84 9.47
C VAL A 274 -15.82 -6.54 10.76
N PHE A 275 -15.56 -5.35 11.32
CA PHE A 275 -16.38 -4.74 12.37
C PHE A 275 -16.52 -3.25 12.10
N SER A 276 -17.64 -2.64 12.47
CA SER A 276 -17.85 -1.19 12.34
C SER A 276 -18.17 -0.51 13.67
N ASN A 277 -18.33 -1.28 14.75
CA ASN A 277 -18.65 -0.79 16.07
C ASN A 277 -18.23 -1.80 17.15
N ARG A 278 -18.37 -1.40 18.42
CA ARG A 278 -18.01 -2.23 19.58
C ARG A 278 -18.74 -3.57 19.60
N ARG A 279 -20.05 -3.61 19.32
CA ARG A 279 -20.84 -4.84 19.39
C ARG A 279 -20.36 -5.87 18.36
N ASP A 280 -19.97 -5.42 17.17
CA ASP A 280 -19.44 -6.32 16.15
C ASP A 280 -18.03 -6.79 16.51
N PHE A 281 -17.21 -5.92 17.10
CA PHE A 281 -15.91 -6.31 17.63
C PHE A 281 -16.03 -7.33 18.78
N GLU A 282 -16.97 -7.15 19.72
CA GLU A 282 -17.28 -8.11 20.80
C GLU A 282 -17.60 -9.50 20.23
N LYS A 283 -18.47 -9.58 19.20
CA LYS A 283 -18.78 -10.85 18.53
C LYS A 283 -17.54 -11.48 17.89
N LEU A 284 -16.66 -10.68 17.26
CA LEU A 284 -15.42 -11.21 16.69
C LEU A 284 -14.49 -11.76 17.78
N VAL A 285 -14.38 -11.06 18.92
CA VAL A 285 -13.59 -11.55 20.05
C VAL A 285 -14.17 -12.86 20.57
N ASP A 286 -15.48 -12.92 20.82
CA ASP A 286 -16.16 -14.13 21.31
C ASP A 286 -16.01 -15.32 20.34
N GLU A 287 -16.08 -15.07 19.04
CA GLU A 287 -15.99 -16.12 18.03
C GLU A 287 -14.56 -16.62 17.81
N TYR A 288 -13.57 -15.71 17.78
CA TYR A 288 -12.25 -16.04 17.26
C TYR A 288 -11.18 -16.15 18.34
N LEU A 289 -11.29 -15.47 19.49
CA LEU A 289 -10.18 -15.34 20.45
C LEU A 289 -9.65 -16.69 20.97
N HIS A 290 -10.53 -17.67 21.14
CA HIS A 290 -10.19 -18.99 21.67
C HIS A 290 -10.25 -20.13 20.64
N ASP A 291 -10.48 -19.81 19.36
CA ASP A 291 -10.55 -20.79 18.27
C ASP A 291 -9.39 -20.62 17.29
N ASP A 292 -8.26 -21.26 17.63
CA ASP A 292 -7.03 -21.20 16.85
C ASP A 292 -7.23 -21.75 15.43
N GLN A 293 -8.02 -22.81 15.28
CA GLN A 293 -8.27 -23.44 13.98
C GLN A 293 -9.02 -22.50 13.04
N LYS A 294 -10.06 -21.81 13.52
CA LYS A 294 -10.75 -20.79 12.72
C LYS A 294 -9.81 -19.67 12.31
N ARG A 295 -9.03 -19.11 13.25
CA ARG A 295 -8.10 -18.01 12.96
C ARG A 295 -7.05 -18.41 11.92
N ILE A 296 -6.43 -19.58 12.10
CA ILE A 296 -5.41 -20.12 11.17
C ILE A 296 -6.02 -20.36 9.79
N LYS A 297 -7.23 -20.93 9.72
CA LYS A 297 -7.92 -21.19 8.44
C LYS A 297 -8.17 -19.90 7.64
N MET A 298 -8.64 -18.85 8.31
CA MET A 298 -8.91 -17.57 7.66
C MET A 298 -7.63 -16.84 7.27
N ALA A 299 -6.63 -16.83 8.16
CA ALA A 299 -5.31 -16.26 7.87
C ALA A 299 -4.64 -16.93 6.67
N ARG A 300 -4.73 -18.27 6.56
CA ARG A 300 -4.19 -19.03 5.42
C ARG A 300 -4.86 -18.65 4.12
N LYS A 301 -6.20 -18.53 4.09
CA LYS A 301 -6.93 -18.07 2.90
C LYS A 301 -6.52 -16.65 2.49
N ALA A 302 -6.46 -15.73 3.46
CA ALA A 302 -6.03 -14.36 3.20
C ALA A 302 -4.59 -14.31 2.67
N GLN A 303 -3.66 -15.08 3.24
CA GLN A 303 -2.27 -15.18 2.80
C GLN A 303 -2.16 -15.71 1.36
N GLU A 304 -2.82 -16.82 1.06
CA GLU A 304 -2.87 -17.42 -0.29
C GLU A 304 -3.47 -16.43 -1.31
N ARG A 305 -4.54 -15.73 -0.93
CA ARG A 305 -5.16 -14.66 -1.74
C ARG A 305 -4.17 -13.53 -2.03
N THR A 306 -3.42 -13.07 -1.01
CA THR A 306 -2.44 -12.01 -1.17
C THR A 306 -1.29 -12.44 -2.08
N GLU A 307 -0.73 -13.62 -1.83
CA GLU A 307 0.39 -14.17 -2.60
C GLU A 307 0.01 -14.35 -4.07
N LYS A 308 -1.23 -14.74 -4.36
CA LYS A 308 -1.72 -14.93 -5.73
C LYS A 308 -2.09 -13.64 -6.45
N GLU A 309 -2.60 -12.61 -5.74
CA GLU A 309 -3.29 -11.49 -6.41
C GLU A 309 -2.91 -10.09 -5.92
N HIS A 310 -2.22 -9.96 -4.79
CA HIS A 310 -2.05 -8.67 -4.11
C HIS A 310 -0.62 -8.27 -3.77
N LEU A 311 0.36 -8.84 -4.49
CA LEU A 311 1.74 -8.37 -4.50
C LEU A 311 1.94 -7.13 -5.40
N TYR A 312 2.94 -6.31 -5.09
CA TYR A 312 3.35 -5.19 -5.94
C TYR A 312 3.71 -5.63 -7.36
N VAL A 313 4.34 -6.80 -7.55
CA VAL A 313 4.63 -7.35 -8.89
C VAL A 313 3.35 -7.51 -9.73
N HIS A 314 2.22 -7.86 -9.11
CA HIS A 314 0.92 -7.92 -9.82
C HIS A 314 0.37 -6.54 -10.16
N ARG A 315 0.62 -5.53 -9.33
CA ARG A 315 0.24 -4.13 -9.61
C ARG A 315 1.02 -3.59 -10.79
N ILE A 316 2.32 -3.83 -10.82
CA ILE A 316 3.19 -3.41 -11.91
C ILE A 316 2.81 -4.11 -13.21
N GLN A 317 2.57 -5.43 -13.19
CA GLN A 317 2.10 -6.13 -14.38
C GLN A 317 0.80 -5.51 -14.92
N LYS A 318 -0.19 -5.25 -14.06
CA LYS A 318 -1.44 -4.59 -14.45
C LYS A 318 -1.24 -3.19 -15.01
N ILE A 319 -0.33 -2.40 -14.43
CA ILE A 319 0.02 -1.08 -14.96
C ILE A 319 0.61 -1.22 -16.36
N VAL A 320 1.61 -2.09 -16.54
CA VAL A 320 2.27 -2.28 -17.84
C VAL A 320 1.29 -2.78 -18.90
N ASP A 321 0.47 -3.78 -18.58
CA ASP A 321 -0.57 -4.30 -19.47
C ASP A 321 -1.55 -3.20 -19.88
N HIS A 322 -1.93 -2.33 -18.94
CA HIS A 322 -2.80 -1.20 -19.20
C HIS A 322 -2.14 -0.19 -20.16
N LEU A 323 -0.88 0.18 -19.91
CA LEU A 323 -0.15 1.09 -20.79
C LEU A 323 0.04 0.51 -22.20
N GLN A 324 0.29 -0.80 -22.33
CA GLN A 324 0.35 -1.46 -23.63
C GLN A 324 -0.99 -1.41 -24.36
N LYS A 325 -2.09 -1.70 -23.66
CA LYS A 325 -3.45 -1.67 -24.23
C LYS A 325 -3.83 -0.28 -24.74
N GLU A 326 -3.39 0.77 -24.04
CA GLU A 326 -3.62 2.17 -24.44
C GLU A 326 -2.62 2.67 -25.51
N ASN A 327 -1.73 1.81 -26.03
CA ASN A 327 -0.65 2.18 -26.96
C ASN A 327 0.26 3.30 -26.43
N LEU A 328 0.53 3.24 -25.12
CA LEU A 328 1.40 4.16 -24.39
C LEU A 328 2.78 3.55 -24.10
N LEU A 329 3.10 2.37 -24.62
CA LEU A 329 4.44 1.81 -24.54
C LEU A 329 4.97 1.53 -25.94
N GLY A 330 6.15 2.09 -26.25
CA GLY A 330 6.82 1.86 -27.52
C GLY A 330 6.23 2.62 -28.70
N ARG A 331 5.79 3.88 -28.51
CA ARG A 331 5.53 4.77 -29.65
C ARG A 331 6.79 4.81 -30.51
N PRO A 332 6.77 4.32 -31.77
CA PRO A 332 7.81 4.64 -32.72
C PRO A 332 7.71 6.15 -32.95
N ASN A 333 8.82 6.87 -32.79
CA ASN A 333 8.93 8.19 -33.40
C ASN A 333 8.84 8.06 -34.92
#